data_AF-A0A3M8CXS2-F1
#
_entry.id   AF-A0A3M8CXS2-F1
#
_cell.length_a   1.000
_cell.length_b   1.000
_cell.length_c   1.000
_cell.angle_alpha   90.00
_cell.angle_beta   90.00
_cell.angle_gamma   90.00
#
_symmetry.space_group_name_H-M   'P 1'
#
loop_
_entity.id
_entity.type
_entity.pdbx_description
1 polymer ?
#
loop_
_entity_poly.entity_id
_entity_poly.type
_entity_poly.pdbx_seq_one_letter_code
_entity_poly.pdbx_strand_id
1 'polypeptide(L)'
;MDKVSFLQEKSTFHMKYPDQSDLSFYRWYTEQHPDEAIGWYHLGREREARGEPEVALAALRQALHAKPGAYYNEAREAYQALIRKRREEDSRKRIRRVLASLLFLYSLLAISPGPLTEPAKSTTSTAAQVSPPVAASRPHVEVIAVPAHLDSTQLEKQVRQYVENRRPSLTQPYSVIVVPEVAGAPLYTPLLYYQPRSVLGIIRYHPVNRTILSQKWFPRPGAYEQDPLLQPARIALAEEQRVTEHILTLRNALYRYYQQKGQLPVNLSHLAGAYPGNYLPQIPAPPAALGMKSYLYRPDLFRPEAAWASIREVVPMAGYPEPLVPMEPLQIWLSESTHTMRLMSGSQIVRSYPVGIGKNGSTPEGYYTILQKINHPRGHDNIYGTRGMVFQSSGYAIHGTNHPESIGSSVSLGCIRMYNAAVEELYSFVSIGTEVIASDAPAPALLWSNPAPFVLEARPQEETPQIVYRWLH
;
A
#
# COMPACT_ATOMS: atom_id res chain seq x y z
N MET A 1 22.73 -3.68 -0.78
CA MET A 1 21.32 -3.36 -1.05
C MET A 1 20.80 -2.44 0.06
N ASP A 2 19.76 -1.64 -0.18
CA ASP A 2 19.10 -0.85 0.87
C ASP A 2 17.84 -1.56 1.43
N LYS A 3 17.26 -0.95 2.48
CA LYS A 3 16.06 -1.48 3.17
C LYS A 3 14.85 -1.57 2.24
N VAL A 4 14.67 -0.62 1.34
CA VAL A 4 13.48 -0.52 0.48
C VAL A 4 13.51 -1.62 -0.57
N SER A 5 14.63 -1.77 -1.27
CA SER A 5 14.81 -2.74 -2.34
C SER A 5 14.70 -4.18 -1.83
N PHE A 6 15.29 -4.47 -0.66
CA PHE A 6 15.18 -5.78 0.00
C PHE A 6 13.72 -6.15 0.32
N LEU A 7 12.94 -5.16 0.77
CA LEU A 7 11.55 -5.38 1.12
C LEU A 7 10.61 -5.37 -0.09
N GLN A 8 10.97 -4.72 -1.19
CA GLN A 8 10.31 -4.89 -2.49
C GLN A 8 10.51 -6.30 -3.05
N GLU A 9 11.69 -6.90 -2.86
CA GLU A 9 11.88 -8.33 -3.16
C GLU A 9 11.08 -9.24 -2.22
N LYS A 10 11.00 -8.92 -0.92
CA LYS A 10 10.12 -9.64 0.03
C LYS A 10 8.66 -9.61 -0.42
N SER A 11 8.15 -8.41 -0.70
CA SER A 11 6.84 -8.14 -1.28
C SER A 11 6.58 -9.00 -2.51
N THR A 12 7.51 -8.98 -3.47
CA THR A 12 7.45 -9.75 -4.72
C THR A 12 7.46 -11.26 -4.49
N PHE A 13 8.28 -11.76 -3.55
CA PHE A 13 8.33 -13.18 -3.20
C PHE A 13 7.00 -13.67 -2.62
N HIS A 14 6.41 -12.95 -1.66
CA HIS A 14 5.13 -13.36 -1.05
C HIS A 14 3.94 -13.17 -2.00
N MET A 15 3.99 -12.22 -2.94
CA MET A 15 3.01 -12.17 -4.04
C MET A 15 3.06 -13.44 -4.90
N LYS A 16 4.26 -13.91 -5.23
CA LYS A 16 4.47 -15.11 -6.06
C LYS A 16 4.21 -16.43 -5.32
N TYR A 17 4.48 -16.45 -4.01
CA TYR A 17 4.37 -17.63 -3.15
C TYR A 17 3.61 -17.28 -1.85
N PRO A 18 2.29 -17.03 -1.90
CA PRO A 18 1.52 -16.50 -0.76
C PRO A 18 1.47 -17.45 0.45
N ASP A 19 1.55 -18.77 0.22
CA ASP A 19 1.56 -19.78 1.28
C ASP A 19 2.96 -19.99 1.92
N GLN A 20 3.99 -19.30 1.42
CA GLN A 20 5.35 -19.38 1.94
C GLN A 20 5.61 -18.31 3.01
N SER A 21 5.98 -18.75 4.22
CA SER A 21 6.28 -17.86 5.35
C SER A 21 7.53 -17.00 5.14
N ASP A 22 7.66 -15.92 5.91
CA ASP A 22 8.82 -15.00 5.89
C ASP A 22 10.18 -15.73 5.91
N LEU A 23 10.29 -16.84 6.67
CA LEU A 23 11.48 -17.69 6.69
C LEU A 23 11.84 -18.27 5.31
N SER A 24 10.85 -18.64 4.51
CA SER A 24 11.06 -19.14 3.15
C SER A 24 11.59 -18.03 2.22
N PHE A 25 11.08 -16.80 2.38
CA PHE A 25 11.64 -15.63 1.70
C PHE A 25 13.09 -15.40 2.13
N TYR A 26 13.37 -15.27 3.44
CA TYR A 26 14.72 -14.93 3.89
C TYR A 26 15.74 -15.99 3.46
N ARG A 27 15.38 -17.29 3.50
CA ARG A 27 16.21 -18.38 2.94
C ARG A 27 16.48 -18.16 1.45
N TRP A 28 15.43 -18.00 0.64
CA TRP A 28 15.55 -17.77 -0.82
C TRP A 28 16.41 -16.54 -1.12
N TYR A 29 16.17 -15.42 -0.45
CA TYR A 29 16.93 -14.19 -0.63
C TYR A 29 18.42 -14.41 -0.31
N THR A 30 18.75 -15.10 0.79
CA THR A 30 20.16 -15.41 1.13
C THR A 30 20.83 -16.38 0.16
N GLU A 31 20.08 -17.13 -0.65
CA GLU A 31 20.62 -17.93 -1.76
C GLU A 31 20.87 -17.08 -3.02
N GLN A 32 20.01 -16.09 -3.31
CA GLN A 32 20.17 -15.22 -4.49
C GLN A 32 21.19 -14.10 -4.24
N HIS A 33 21.26 -13.60 -3.00
CA HIS A 33 22.05 -12.45 -2.57
C HIS A 33 22.93 -12.81 -1.35
N PRO A 34 23.85 -13.79 -1.47
CA PRO A 34 24.68 -14.24 -0.35
C PRO A 34 25.63 -13.16 0.18
N ASP A 35 25.98 -12.17 -0.64
CA ASP A 35 26.83 -11.02 -0.30
C ASP A 35 26.12 -9.94 0.54
N GLU A 36 24.80 -10.03 0.74
CA GLU A 36 23.96 -8.96 1.30
C GLU A 36 23.60 -9.19 2.77
N ALA A 37 24.15 -8.36 3.66
CA ALA A 37 24.02 -8.50 5.11
C ALA A 37 22.56 -8.45 5.60
N ILE A 38 21.70 -7.69 4.93
CA ILE A 38 20.29 -7.49 5.27
C ILE A 38 19.47 -8.79 5.23
N GLY A 39 19.71 -9.64 4.23
CA GLY A 39 19.02 -10.93 4.10
C GLY A 39 19.39 -11.88 5.23
N TRP A 40 20.69 -12.01 5.49
CA TRP A 40 21.23 -12.82 6.56
C TRP A 40 20.85 -12.33 7.95
N TYR A 41 20.74 -11.01 8.14
CA TYR A 41 20.21 -10.39 9.36
C TYR A 41 18.77 -10.83 9.62
N HIS A 42 17.88 -10.62 8.65
CA HIS A 42 16.47 -10.95 8.83
C HIS A 42 16.22 -12.46 8.92
N LEU A 43 16.96 -13.29 8.17
CA LEU A 43 16.99 -14.74 8.38
C LEU A 43 17.38 -15.09 9.82
N GLY A 44 18.40 -14.43 10.36
CA GLY A 44 18.84 -14.60 11.74
C GLY A 44 17.76 -14.27 12.77
N ARG A 45 17.09 -13.12 12.62
CA ARG A 45 15.99 -12.68 13.50
C ARG A 45 14.78 -13.63 13.45
N GLU A 46 14.40 -14.09 12.27
CA GLU A 46 13.32 -15.06 12.07
C GLU A 46 13.62 -16.42 12.71
N ARG A 47 14.87 -16.90 12.59
CA ARG A 47 15.33 -18.12 13.26
C ARG A 47 15.35 -17.96 14.78
N GLU A 48 15.74 -16.80 15.32
CA GLU A 48 15.66 -16.56 16.76
C GLU A 48 14.20 -16.60 17.24
N ALA A 49 13.28 -15.93 16.54
CA ALA A 49 11.86 -15.90 16.89
C ALA A 49 11.21 -17.30 16.90
N ARG A 50 11.67 -18.21 16.04
CA ARG A 50 11.24 -19.61 15.98
C ARG A 50 11.93 -20.53 16.99
N GLY A 51 12.82 -20.02 17.84
CA GLY A 51 13.55 -20.83 18.83
C GLY A 51 14.69 -21.65 18.24
N GLU A 52 15.28 -21.23 17.11
CA GLU A 52 16.42 -21.87 16.45
C GLU A 52 17.74 -21.08 16.65
N PRO A 53 18.24 -20.86 17.90
CA PRO A 53 19.30 -19.89 18.17
C PRO A 53 20.64 -20.21 17.50
N GLU A 54 20.99 -21.49 17.30
CA GLU A 54 22.23 -21.86 16.58
C GLU A 54 22.13 -21.52 15.09
N VAL A 55 20.95 -21.68 14.48
CA VAL A 55 20.71 -21.31 13.08
C VAL A 55 20.63 -19.79 12.94
N ALA A 56 20.11 -19.10 13.95
CA ALA A 56 20.17 -17.65 14.06
C ALA A 56 21.63 -17.14 14.14
N LEU A 57 22.49 -17.75 14.98
CA LEU A 57 23.92 -17.44 15.02
C LEU A 57 24.63 -17.71 13.69
N ALA A 58 24.27 -18.78 12.98
CA ALA A 58 24.85 -19.09 11.68
C ALA A 58 24.49 -18.02 10.64
N ALA A 59 23.21 -17.63 10.54
CA ALA A 59 22.77 -16.58 9.63
C ALA A 59 23.36 -15.20 10.01
N LEU A 60 23.30 -14.81 11.28
CA LEU A 60 23.91 -13.56 11.77
C LEU A 60 25.43 -13.53 11.60
N ARG A 61 26.11 -14.69 11.58
CA ARG A 61 27.53 -14.77 11.23
C ARG A 61 27.76 -14.50 9.75
N GLN A 62 26.94 -15.04 8.85
CA GLN A 62 27.04 -14.73 7.41
C GLN A 62 26.78 -13.24 7.13
N ALA A 63 25.85 -12.61 7.84
CA ALA A 63 25.64 -11.16 7.78
C ALA A 63 26.88 -10.31 8.15
N LEU A 64 27.85 -10.89 8.86
CA LEU A 64 29.13 -10.28 9.24
C LEU A 64 30.30 -10.66 8.32
N HIS A 65 30.09 -11.60 7.38
CA HIS A 65 31.04 -11.93 6.30
C HIS A 65 30.62 -11.29 4.96
N ALA A 66 29.33 -10.97 4.82
CA ALA A 66 28.77 -10.10 3.80
C ALA A 66 29.45 -8.71 3.76
N LYS A 67 29.31 -7.99 2.64
CA LYS A 67 29.96 -6.69 2.45
C LYS A 67 29.43 -5.67 3.48
N PRO A 68 30.30 -4.90 4.17
CA PRO A 68 29.85 -3.88 5.11
C PRO A 68 28.95 -2.83 4.44
N GLY A 69 27.76 -2.64 5.00
CA GLY A 69 26.73 -1.75 4.47
C GLY A 69 25.59 -1.57 5.48
N ALA A 70 24.41 -1.16 5.01
CA ALA A 70 23.21 -1.18 5.83
C ALA A 70 22.97 -2.57 6.45
N TYR A 71 22.46 -2.62 7.68
CA TYR A 71 22.29 -3.85 8.48
C TYR A 71 23.55 -4.53 9.00
N TYR A 72 24.77 -4.09 8.67
CA TYR A 72 26.00 -4.68 9.24
C TYR A 72 26.13 -4.42 10.76
N ASN A 73 25.78 -3.22 11.25
CA ASN A 73 25.84 -2.91 12.68
C ASN A 73 24.72 -3.63 13.45
N GLU A 74 23.53 -3.68 12.86
CA GLU A 74 22.33 -4.31 13.38
C GLU A 74 22.51 -5.84 13.46
N ALA A 75 23.18 -6.44 12.47
CA ALA A 75 23.63 -7.83 12.52
C ALA A 75 24.70 -8.06 13.59
N ARG A 76 25.66 -7.14 13.76
CA ARG A 76 26.69 -7.23 14.80
C ARG A 76 26.06 -7.18 16.20
N GLU A 77 25.12 -6.29 16.42
CA GLU A 77 24.40 -6.13 17.69
C GLU A 77 23.48 -7.32 17.98
N ALA A 78 22.72 -7.80 16.99
CA ALA A 78 21.94 -9.02 17.13
C ALA A 78 22.84 -10.24 17.41
N TYR A 79 23.96 -10.40 16.69
CA TYR A 79 24.93 -11.47 16.94
C TYR A 79 25.51 -11.40 18.36
N GLN A 80 25.92 -10.22 18.81
CA GLN A 80 26.44 -10.01 20.17
C GLN A 80 25.36 -10.26 21.25
N ALA A 81 24.12 -9.81 21.03
CA ALA A 81 23.01 -10.06 21.94
C ALA A 81 22.68 -11.56 22.03
N LEU A 82 22.68 -12.28 20.91
CA LEU A 82 22.38 -13.71 20.86
C LEU A 82 23.56 -14.54 21.39
N ILE A 83 24.82 -14.11 21.20
CA ILE A 83 25.99 -14.68 21.89
C ILE A 83 25.96 -14.40 23.40
N ARG A 84 25.48 -13.22 23.86
CA ARG A 84 25.31 -12.91 25.28
C ARG A 84 24.21 -13.77 25.91
N LYS A 85 23.03 -13.81 25.29
CA LYS A 85 21.91 -14.69 25.65
C LYS A 85 22.35 -16.15 25.66
N ARG A 86 23.13 -16.60 24.67
CA ARG A 86 23.78 -17.91 24.68
C ARG A 86 24.74 -18.08 25.84
N ARG A 87 25.60 -17.11 26.19
CA ARG A 87 26.49 -17.21 27.36
C ARG A 87 25.72 -17.26 28.67
N GLU A 88 24.60 -16.57 28.79
CA GLU A 88 23.70 -16.65 29.95
C GLU A 88 22.98 -17.99 30.01
N GLU A 89 22.42 -18.45 28.89
CA GLU A 89 21.80 -19.77 28.78
C GLU A 89 22.82 -20.89 28.99
N ASP A 90 24.01 -20.82 28.41
CA ASP A 90 25.09 -21.79 28.59
C ASP A 90 25.72 -21.65 29.98
N SER A 91 25.66 -20.51 30.66
CA SER A 91 25.98 -20.40 32.09
C SER A 91 24.92 -21.10 32.94
N ARG A 92 23.62 -20.83 32.73
CA ARG A 92 22.51 -21.52 33.41
C ARG A 92 22.48 -23.02 33.10
N LYS A 93 22.78 -23.41 31.86
CA LYS A 93 22.95 -24.80 31.41
C LYS A 93 24.26 -25.40 31.93
N ARG A 94 25.33 -24.64 32.16
CA ARG A 94 26.59 -25.14 32.77
C ARG A 94 26.47 -25.26 34.29
N ILE A 95 25.64 -24.45 34.95
CA ILE A 95 25.22 -24.67 36.35
C ILE A 95 24.33 -25.94 36.41
N ARG A 96 23.29 -26.01 35.56
CA ARG A 96 22.44 -27.21 35.43
C ARG A 96 23.20 -28.44 34.94
N ARG A 97 24.29 -28.33 34.17
CA ARG A 97 25.20 -29.43 33.75
C ARG A 97 26.35 -29.65 34.72
N VAL A 98 26.70 -28.75 35.63
CA VAL A 98 27.56 -29.14 36.77
C VAL A 98 26.73 -30.04 37.68
N LEU A 99 25.48 -29.67 37.97
CA LEU A 99 24.51 -30.53 38.65
C LEU A 99 24.23 -31.83 37.85
N ALA A 100 23.88 -31.73 36.56
CA ALA A 100 23.48 -32.87 35.75
C ALA A 100 24.64 -33.66 35.13
N SER A 101 25.87 -33.15 35.10
CA SER A 101 27.08 -33.91 34.72
C SER A 101 27.89 -34.39 35.92
N LEU A 102 27.59 -33.96 37.15
CA LEU A 102 27.79 -34.85 38.31
C LEU A 102 26.90 -36.10 38.16
N LEU A 103 25.67 -35.95 37.67
CA LEU A 103 24.76 -37.06 37.35
C LEU A 103 25.04 -37.78 36.01
N PHE A 104 25.91 -37.25 35.13
CA PHE A 104 26.12 -37.75 33.75
C PHE A 104 27.58 -38.09 33.40
N LEU A 105 28.60 -37.62 34.14
CA LEU A 105 29.91 -38.33 34.16
C LEU A 105 29.73 -39.77 34.67
N TYR A 106 28.71 -39.97 35.51
CA TYR A 106 28.24 -41.27 35.96
C TYR A 106 27.71 -42.17 34.82
N SER A 107 27.20 -41.58 33.72
CA SER A 107 26.53 -42.29 32.64
C SER A 107 27.27 -42.16 31.30
N LEU A 108 28.51 -42.65 31.30
CA LEU A 108 29.36 -43.00 30.14
C LEU A 108 30.03 -41.78 29.45
N LEU A 109 31.30 -41.81 28.99
CA LEU A 109 32.12 -42.91 28.45
C LEU A 109 31.51 -43.61 27.21
N ALA A 110 30.80 -42.84 26.37
CA ALA A 110 30.25 -43.32 25.10
C ALA A 110 30.37 -42.26 23.96
N ILE A 111 31.58 -42.19 23.37
CA ILE A 111 31.93 -42.12 21.92
C ILE A 111 31.12 -41.21 20.95
N SER A 112 31.82 -40.59 19.98
CA SER A 112 31.34 -39.58 19.01
C SER A 112 32.28 -39.58 17.76
N PRO A 113 32.02 -38.90 16.62
CA PRO A 113 30.83 -38.83 15.74
C PRO A 113 31.16 -39.08 14.23
N GLY A 114 30.21 -38.86 13.28
CA GLY A 114 30.48 -38.78 11.83
C GLY A 114 29.34 -38.14 10.97
N PRO A 115 29.57 -37.56 9.75
CA PRO A 115 28.72 -36.44 9.25
C PRO A 115 28.30 -36.37 7.74
N LEU A 116 27.15 -35.70 7.48
CA LEU A 116 26.76 -34.83 6.31
C LEU A 116 26.72 -35.43 4.85
N THR A 117 26.11 -34.86 3.78
CA THR A 117 25.76 -33.45 3.40
C THR A 117 24.59 -33.36 2.34
N GLU A 118 24.15 -32.15 1.94
CA GLU A 118 23.10 -31.76 0.93
C GLU A 118 23.74 -31.16 -0.39
N PRO A 119 23.13 -30.38 -1.36
CA PRO A 119 21.72 -29.90 -1.62
C PRO A 119 21.24 -29.75 -3.14
N ALA A 120 20.09 -29.07 -3.38
CA ALA A 120 19.75 -28.13 -4.52
C ALA A 120 19.32 -28.62 -5.95
N LYS A 121 18.75 -27.80 -6.90
CA LYS A 121 17.65 -26.76 -6.93
C LYS A 121 17.33 -26.23 -8.39
N SER A 122 16.58 -25.10 -8.54
CA SER A 122 16.11 -24.31 -9.76
C SER A 122 14.80 -24.79 -10.47
N THR A 123 13.89 -24.03 -11.14
CA THR A 123 13.64 -22.62 -11.64
C THR A 123 14.13 -22.22 -13.07
N THR A 124 13.46 -21.39 -13.91
CA THR A 124 12.29 -20.46 -13.75
C THR A 124 11.11 -20.71 -14.77
N SER A 125 10.52 -19.88 -15.67
CA SER A 125 10.65 -18.50 -16.23
C SER A 125 9.28 -17.95 -16.81
N THR A 126 9.22 -16.84 -17.60
CA THR A 126 7.97 -16.12 -18.02
C THR A 126 8.04 -15.41 -19.42
N ALA A 127 6.90 -15.03 -20.05
CA ALA A 127 6.78 -13.98 -21.10
C ALA A 127 5.31 -13.52 -21.35
N ALA A 128 5.09 -12.24 -21.72
CA ALA A 128 3.79 -11.60 -22.09
C ALA A 128 4.11 -10.20 -22.75
N GLN A 129 3.27 -9.19 -23.03
CA GLN A 129 1.85 -9.00 -23.45
C GLN A 129 1.71 -7.58 -24.08
N VAL A 130 0.51 -7.07 -24.45
CA VAL A 130 0.28 -5.75 -25.11
C VAL A 130 -1.10 -5.00 -24.72
N SER A 131 -1.55 -3.82 -25.29
CA SER A 131 -2.80 -2.87 -25.25
C SER A 131 -3.01 -1.47 -26.10
N PRO A 132 -4.10 -1.08 -26.91
CA PRO A 132 -4.31 0.27 -27.63
C PRO A 132 -5.79 0.82 -28.01
N PRO A 133 -6.07 1.86 -28.89
CA PRO A 133 -6.46 3.31 -28.70
C PRO A 133 -7.91 3.75 -28.18
N VAL A 134 -8.19 5.08 -28.02
CA VAL A 134 -9.00 5.78 -26.93
C VAL A 134 -10.32 6.57 -27.33
N ALA A 135 -11.06 7.18 -26.38
CA ALA A 135 -12.41 7.82 -26.49
C ALA A 135 -12.51 9.36 -26.10
N ALA A 136 -13.73 9.96 -26.07
CA ALA A 136 -14.00 11.42 -26.19
C ALA A 136 -14.27 12.26 -24.90
N SER A 137 -13.99 13.58 -24.96
CA SER A 137 -13.69 14.53 -23.85
C SER A 137 -14.84 15.04 -22.93
N ARG A 138 -14.47 15.59 -21.76
CA ARG A 138 -15.32 16.05 -20.64
C ARG A 138 -14.81 17.35 -19.97
N PRO A 139 -15.65 18.09 -19.19
CA PRO A 139 -15.21 19.25 -18.43
C PRO A 139 -14.18 18.87 -17.34
N HIS A 140 -13.02 19.52 -17.36
CA HIS A 140 -11.87 19.24 -16.48
C HIS A 140 -11.79 20.20 -15.28
N VAL A 141 -11.49 19.70 -14.08
CA VAL A 141 -11.37 20.50 -12.85
C VAL A 141 -10.15 20.12 -12.01
N GLU A 142 -9.20 21.07 -11.88
CA GLU A 142 -8.05 20.91 -10.99
C GLU A 142 -8.34 21.55 -9.61
N VAL A 143 -7.83 20.97 -8.53
CA VAL A 143 -7.84 21.56 -7.18
C VAL A 143 -6.41 21.85 -6.77
N ILE A 144 -6.10 23.07 -6.32
CA ILE A 144 -4.76 23.44 -5.83
C ILE A 144 -4.79 24.09 -4.45
N ALA A 145 -3.86 23.68 -3.59
CA ALA A 145 -3.54 24.40 -2.36
C ALA A 145 -2.56 25.56 -2.63
N VAL A 146 -2.71 26.64 -1.87
CA VAL A 146 -1.87 27.85 -1.93
C VAL A 146 -1.38 28.21 -0.52
N PRO A 147 -0.24 28.92 -0.37
CA PRO A 147 0.29 29.28 0.95
C PRO A 147 -0.71 30.10 1.77
N ALA A 148 -0.85 29.80 3.05
CA ALA A 148 -1.82 30.45 3.95
C ALA A 148 -1.55 31.94 4.25
N HIS A 149 -0.39 32.46 3.84
CA HIS A 149 0.09 33.81 4.19
C HIS A 149 -0.03 34.84 3.05
N LEU A 150 -0.62 34.49 1.90
CA LEU A 150 -0.73 35.40 0.76
C LEU A 150 -1.84 36.45 0.95
N ASP A 151 -1.58 37.69 0.56
CA ASP A 151 -2.65 38.67 0.33
C ASP A 151 -3.43 38.36 -0.96
N SER A 152 -4.59 39.01 -1.15
CA SER A 152 -5.45 38.76 -2.31
C SER A 152 -4.78 39.06 -3.66
N THR A 153 -3.94 40.09 -3.75
CA THR A 153 -3.25 40.47 -4.98
C THR A 153 -2.13 39.47 -5.31
N GLN A 154 -1.41 39.00 -4.28
CA GLN A 154 -0.43 37.92 -4.41
C GLN A 154 -1.10 36.61 -4.84
N LEU A 155 -2.25 36.28 -4.24
CA LEU A 155 -3.03 35.08 -4.55
C LEU A 155 -3.51 35.07 -6.02
N GLU A 156 -4.19 36.14 -6.46
CA GLU A 156 -4.65 36.26 -7.85
C GLU A 156 -3.49 36.14 -8.84
N LYS A 157 -2.35 36.79 -8.54
CA LYS A 157 -1.15 36.76 -9.38
C LYS A 157 -0.53 35.35 -9.46
N GLN A 158 -0.39 34.65 -8.33
CA GLN A 158 0.23 33.32 -8.32
C GLN A 158 -0.67 32.24 -8.95
N VAL A 159 -1.99 32.28 -8.74
CA VAL A 159 -2.91 31.35 -9.42
C VAL A 159 -3.02 31.64 -10.92
N ARG A 160 -2.96 32.92 -11.34
CA ARG A 160 -2.78 33.29 -12.74
C ARG A 160 -1.52 32.65 -13.33
N GLN A 161 -0.38 32.81 -12.66
CA GLN A 161 0.89 32.21 -13.08
C GLN A 161 0.80 30.67 -13.14
N TYR A 162 0.06 30.02 -12.25
CA TYR A 162 -0.20 28.59 -12.31
C TYR A 162 -0.93 28.19 -13.62
N VAL A 163 -2.07 28.80 -13.95
CA VAL A 163 -2.83 28.42 -15.16
C VAL A 163 -2.10 28.78 -16.46
N GLU A 164 -1.37 29.90 -16.49
CA GLU A 164 -0.57 30.32 -17.64
C GLU A 164 0.66 29.40 -17.85
N ASN A 165 1.21 28.82 -16.78
CA ASN A 165 2.38 27.93 -16.81
C ASN A 165 2.09 26.43 -16.68
N ARG A 166 0.82 26.00 -16.63
CA ARG A 166 0.42 24.58 -16.62
C ARG A 166 0.98 23.86 -17.87
N ARG A 167 1.91 22.90 -17.68
CA ARG A 167 2.51 22.08 -18.75
C ARG A 167 2.37 20.58 -18.41
N PRO A 168 1.98 19.69 -19.34
CA PRO A 168 1.59 19.98 -20.72
C PRO A 168 0.34 20.87 -20.78
N SER A 169 0.21 21.66 -21.84
CA SER A 169 -0.99 22.49 -22.04
C SER A 169 -2.18 21.57 -22.27
N LEU A 170 -3.30 21.87 -21.62
CA LEU A 170 -4.59 21.31 -22.00
C LEU A 170 -5.05 21.91 -23.34
N THR A 171 -5.90 21.20 -24.06
CA THR A 171 -6.46 21.58 -25.37
C THR A 171 -7.84 22.26 -25.28
N GLN A 172 -8.49 22.16 -24.12
CA GLN A 172 -9.85 22.62 -23.85
C GLN A 172 -9.90 23.52 -22.60
N PRO A 173 -10.93 24.36 -22.41
CA PRO A 173 -11.12 25.11 -21.19
C PRO A 173 -11.29 24.21 -19.96
N TYR A 174 -10.76 24.64 -18.83
CA TYR A 174 -10.86 23.93 -17.55
C TYR A 174 -11.07 24.91 -16.39
N SER A 175 -11.50 24.38 -15.24
CA SER A 175 -11.62 25.13 -14.00
C SER A 175 -10.51 24.76 -13.03
N VAL A 176 -10.10 25.72 -12.19
CA VAL A 176 -9.26 25.49 -11.02
C VAL A 176 -9.98 25.99 -9.78
N ILE A 177 -10.19 25.09 -8.82
CA ILE A 177 -10.69 25.43 -7.48
C ILE A 177 -9.48 25.66 -6.57
N VAL A 178 -9.41 26.85 -5.98
CA VAL A 178 -8.29 27.28 -5.13
C VAL A 178 -8.68 27.06 -3.68
N VAL A 179 -7.92 26.22 -2.96
CA VAL A 179 -8.15 25.92 -1.54
C VAL A 179 -7.03 26.52 -0.67
N PRO A 180 -7.29 26.78 0.63
CA PRO A 180 -6.23 27.10 1.59
C PRO A 180 -5.16 26.00 1.64
N GLU A 181 -4.04 26.31 2.29
CA GLU A 181 -2.95 25.37 2.54
C GLU A 181 -3.46 24.07 3.22
N VAL A 182 -3.27 22.94 2.54
CA VAL A 182 -3.65 21.61 3.05
C VAL A 182 -2.40 20.94 3.61
N ALA A 183 -2.43 20.59 4.90
CA ALA A 183 -1.29 19.99 5.58
C ALA A 183 -0.76 18.75 4.83
N GLY A 184 0.54 18.71 4.57
CA GLY A 184 1.22 17.61 3.87
C GLY A 184 0.93 17.51 2.37
N ALA A 185 0.14 18.42 1.79
CA ALA A 185 -0.13 18.46 0.35
C ALA A 185 0.83 19.40 -0.38
N PRO A 186 1.22 19.11 -1.63
CA PRO A 186 2.03 20.01 -2.44
C PRO A 186 1.24 21.26 -2.85
N LEU A 187 1.86 22.43 -2.69
CA LEU A 187 1.31 23.71 -3.17
C LEU A 187 1.35 23.78 -4.71
N TYR A 188 0.41 24.52 -5.31
CA TYR A 188 0.32 24.74 -6.76
C TYR A 188 0.39 23.45 -7.61
N THR A 189 -0.13 22.35 -7.08
CA THR A 189 -0.11 21.01 -7.68
C THR A 189 -1.51 20.40 -7.58
N PRO A 190 -2.05 19.75 -8.64
CA PRO A 190 -3.38 19.15 -8.61
C PRO A 190 -3.56 18.10 -7.50
N LEU A 191 -4.47 18.38 -6.56
CA LEU A 191 -4.85 17.50 -5.47
C LEU A 191 -5.99 16.57 -5.90
N LEU A 192 -5.67 15.61 -6.78
CA LEU A 192 -6.63 14.77 -7.51
C LEU A 192 -7.77 14.23 -6.63
N TYR A 193 -7.45 13.63 -5.48
CA TYR A 193 -8.41 12.99 -4.57
C TYR A 193 -8.65 13.81 -3.29
N TYR A 194 -8.58 15.14 -3.37
CA TYR A 194 -8.97 16.03 -2.26
C TYR A 194 -10.36 16.60 -2.51
N GLN A 195 -11.24 16.55 -1.52
CA GLN A 195 -12.58 17.14 -1.58
C GLN A 195 -12.64 18.49 -0.86
N PRO A 196 -12.76 19.65 -1.57
CA PRO A 196 -12.68 20.98 -0.97
C PRO A 196 -13.80 21.32 0.02
N ARG A 197 -13.51 21.27 1.33
CA ARG A 197 -14.42 21.77 2.39
C ARG A 197 -14.42 23.30 2.50
N SER A 198 -13.35 23.93 2.03
CA SER A 198 -13.14 25.38 2.11
C SER A 198 -12.35 25.84 0.88
N VAL A 199 -12.76 26.95 0.27
CA VAL A 199 -12.14 27.53 -0.93
C VAL A 199 -11.83 29.01 -0.73
N LEU A 200 -10.81 29.48 -1.44
CA LEU A 200 -10.40 30.88 -1.56
C LEU A 200 -10.86 31.52 -2.87
N GLY A 201 -11.06 30.70 -3.92
CA GLY A 201 -11.53 31.17 -5.21
C GLY A 201 -11.74 30.06 -6.24
N ILE A 202 -12.24 30.47 -7.39
CA ILE A 202 -12.35 29.64 -8.60
C ILE A 202 -12.00 30.48 -9.82
N ILE A 203 -11.25 29.89 -10.75
CA ILE A 203 -10.88 30.45 -12.04
C ILE A 203 -11.21 29.45 -13.14
N ARG A 204 -11.80 29.91 -14.24
CA ARG A 204 -12.02 29.11 -15.46
C ARG A 204 -11.17 29.69 -16.58
N TYR A 205 -10.26 28.90 -17.10
CA TYR A 205 -9.21 29.34 -18.02
C TYR A 205 -9.25 28.57 -19.34
N HIS A 206 -8.98 29.26 -20.44
CA HIS A 206 -8.90 28.71 -21.78
C HIS A 206 -7.42 28.65 -22.21
N PRO A 207 -6.79 27.46 -22.25
CA PRO A 207 -5.33 27.36 -22.36
C PRO A 207 -4.78 27.77 -23.75
N VAL A 208 -5.52 27.50 -24.83
CA VAL A 208 -5.05 27.75 -26.21
C VAL A 208 -4.91 29.24 -26.54
N ASN A 209 -5.93 30.05 -26.25
CA ASN A 209 -5.92 31.51 -26.46
C ASN A 209 -5.46 32.30 -25.21
N ARG A 210 -5.18 31.60 -24.10
CA ARG A 210 -4.72 32.13 -22.81
C ARG A 210 -5.66 33.13 -22.14
N THR A 211 -6.98 32.98 -22.31
CA THR A 211 -7.96 33.88 -21.67
C THR A 211 -8.58 33.28 -20.40
N ILE A 212 -8.88 34.15 -19.43
CA ILE A 212 -9.78 33.82 -18.31
C ILE A 212 -11.22 33.99 -18.83
N LEU A 213 -12.03 32.94 -18.71
CA LEU A 213 -13.44 32.93 -19.12
C LEU A 213 -14.35 33.42 -17.97
N SER A 214 -13.99 33.10 -16.73
CA SER A 214 -14.60 33.62 -15.51
C SER A 214 -13.66 33.42 -14.33
N GLN A 215 -13.77 34.27 -13.30
CA GLN A 215 -13.12 34.05 -12.00
C GLN A 215 -13.97 34.63 -10.87
N LYS A 216 -13.79 34.10 -9.66
CA LYS A 216 -14.33 34.66 -8.42
C LYS A 216 -13.42 34.35 -7.25
N TRP A 217 -13.19 35.36 -6.42
CA TRP A 217 -12.38 35.28 -5.20
C TRP A 217 -13.27 35.55 -3.99
N PHE A 218 -13.00 34.87 -2.89
CA PHE A 218 -13.81 34.94 -1.67
C PHE A 218 -13.03 35.67 -0.56
N PRO A 219 -13.69 36.55 0.23
CA PRO A 219 -13.00 37.41 1.20
C PRO A 219 -12.45 36.65 2.41
N ARG A 220 -12.86 35.38 2.61
CA ARG A 220 -12.42 34.46 3.66
C ARG A 220 -12.52 33.02 3.12
N PRO A 221 -11.77 32.06 3.68
CA PRO A 221 -12.00 30.65 3.40
C PRO A 221 -13.44 30.23 3.78
N GLY A 222 -14.14 29.53 2.89
CA GLY A 222 -15.49 29.03 3.15
C GLY A 222 -15.97 27.97 2.16
N ALA A 223 -17.06 27.28 2.47
CA ALA A 223 -17.60 26.20 1.64
C ALA A 223 -18.33 26.72 0.38
N TYR A 224 -19.09 27.82 0.53
CA TYR A 224 -19.79 28.53 -0.55
C TYR A 224 -20.70 27.65 -1.44
N GLU A 225 -21.44 26.73 -0.83
CA GLU A 225 -22.23 25.68 -1.51
C GLU A 225 -23.34 26.18 -2.46
N GLN A 226 -23.75 27.45 -2.36
CA GLN A 226 -24.77 28.08 -3.22
C GLN A 226 -24.17 28.94 -4.34
N ASP A 227 -22.84 28.94 -4.51
CA ASP A 227 -22.19 29.77 -5.53
C ASP A 227 -22.34 29.20 -6.96
N PRO A 228 -22.79 30.00 -7.94
CA PRO A 228 -23.11 29.52 -9.28
C PRO A 228 -21.89 29.17 -10.15
N LEU A 229 -20.67 29.53 -9.73
CA LEU A 229 -19.43 29.06 -10.39
C LEU A 229 -18.90 27.79 -9.71
N LEU A 230 -18.96 27.71 -8.37
CA LEU A 230 -18.49 26.53 -7.64
C LEU A 230 -19.39 25.31 -7.83
N GLN A 231 -20.72 25.45 -7.79
CA GLN A 231 -21.63 24.30 -7.93
C GLN A 231 -21.34 23.41 -9.15
N PRO A 232 -21.32 23.92 -10.40
CA PRO A 232 -21.02 23.09 -11.57
C PRO A 232 -19.58 22.55 -11.56
N ALA A 233 -18.62 23.29 -10.98
CA ALA A 233 -17.23 22.82 -10.85
C ALA A 233 -17.08 21.69 -9.81
N ARG A 234 -17.81 21.75 -8.70
CA ARG A 234 -17.87 20.67 -7.69
C ARG A 234 -18.52 19.41 -8.25
N ILE A 235 -19.57 19.54 -9.06
CA ILE A 235 -20.23 18.41 -9.74
C ILE A 235 -19.28 17.77 -10.77
N ALA A 236 -18.59 18.58 -11.58
CA ALA A 236 -17.62 18.08 -12.56
C ALA A 236 -16.42 17.41 -11.87
N LEU A 237 -15.89 18.00 -10.80
CA LEU A 237 -14.81 17.41 -9.98
C LEU A 237 -15.22 16.05 -9.40
N ALA A 238 -16.43 15.91 -8.86
CA ALA A 238 -16.89 14.65 -8.27
C ALA A 238 -17.02 13.50 -9.30
N GLU A 239 -17.42 13.81 -10.54
CA GLU A 239 -17.44 12.81 -11.63
C GLU A 239 -16.03 12.53 -12.17
N GLU A 240 -15.16 13.54 -12.26
CA GLU A 240 -13.74 13.35 -12.61
C GLU A 240 -13.02 12.48 -11.58
N GLN A 241 -13.23 12.72 -10.29
CA GLN A 241 -12.69 11.92 -9.18
C GLN A 241 -13.20 10.48 -9.26
N ARG A 242 -14.51 10.27 -9.47
CA ARG A 242 -15.08 8.92 -9.67
C ARG A 242 -14.42 8.18 -10.85
N VAL A 243 -14.29 8.82 -12.01
CA VAL A 243 -13.60 8.21 -13.16
C VAL A 243 -12.13 7.91 -12.81
N THR A 244 -11.44 8.85 -12.19
CA THR A 244 -10.03 8.73 -11.79
C THR A 244 -9.81 7.57 -10.81
N GLU A 245 -10.69 7.41 -9.82
CA GLU A 245 -10.65 6.35 -8.81
C GLU A 245 -10.97 4.96 -9.40
N HIS A 246 -11.98 4.86 -10.27
CA HIS A 246 -12.26 3.62 -10.99
C HIS A 246 -11.07 3.20 -11.87
N ILE A 247 -10.47 4.16 -12.60
CA ILE A 247 -9.32 3.93 -13.48
C ILE A 247 -8.08 3.54 -12.66
N LEU A 248 -7.77 4.23 -11.56
CA LEU A 248 -6.67 3.87 -10.66
C LEU A 248 -6.85 2.45 -10.09
N THR A 249 -8.06 2.12 -9.63
CA THR A 249 -8.42 0.80 -9.09
C THR A 249 -8.21 -0.30 -10.13
N LEU A 250 -8.71 -0.10 -11.35
CA LEU A 250 -8.51 -1.04 -12.47
C LEU A 250 -7.03 -1.19 -12.85
N ARG A 251 -6.30 -0.07 -12.96
CA ARG A 251 -4.87 -0.06 -13.28
C ARG A 251 -4.04 -0.79 -12.22
N ASN A 252 -4.29 -0.55 -10.93
CA ASN A 252 -3.65 -1.27 -9.83
C ASN A 252 -3.98 -2.77 -9.86
N ALA A 253 -5.26 -3.13 -9.99
CA ALA A 253 -5.66 -4.54 -10.04
C ALA A 253 -5.01 -5.30 -11.21
N LEU A 254 -4.95 -4.68 -12.40
CA LEU A 254 -4.22 -5.20 -13.55
C LEU A 254 -2.72 -5.38 -13.26
N TYR A 255 -2.08 -4.36 -12.67
CA TYR A 255 -0.66 -4.41 -12.32
C TYR A 255 -0.35 -5.54 -11.32
N ARG A 256 -1.12 -5.66 -10.24
CA ARG A 256 -0.91 -6.71 -9.24
C ARG A 256 -1.28 -8.11 -9.77
N TYR A 257 -2.28 -8.22 -10.65
CA TYR A 257 -2.57 -9.47 -11.38
C TYR A 257 -1.38 -9.89 -12.25
N TYR A 258 -0.80 -8.96 -13.03
CA TYR A 258 0.42 -9.22 -13.81
C TYR A 258 1.59 -9.65 -12.94
N GLN A 259 1.87 -8.93 -11.83
CA GLN A 259 2.95 -9.30 -10.90
C GLN A 259 2.79 -10.73 -10.33
N GLN A 260 1.56 -11.19 -10.10
CA GLN A 260 1.30 -12.53 -9.54
C GLN A 260 1.13 -13.64 -10.59
N LYS A 261 0.66 -13.32 -11.81
CA LYS A 261 0.35 -14.31 -12.87
C LYS A 261 1.29 -14.29 -14.06
N GLY A 262 2.17 -13.31 -14.17
CA GLY A 262 3.11 -13.13 -15.29
C GLY A 262 2.50 -12.55 -16.57
N GLN A 263 1.18 -12.35 -16.60
CA GLN A 263 0.40 -11.84 -17.73
C GLN A 263 -0.84 -11.09 -17.18
N LEU A 264 -1.44 -10.19 -17.96
CA LEU A 264 -2.75 -9.61 -17.61
C LEU A 264 -3.88 -10.62 -17.92
N PRO A 265 -5.09 -10.42 -17.38
CA PRO A 265 -6.19 -11.33 -17.68
C PRO A 265 -6.71 -11.17 -19.11
N VAL A 266 -7.33 -12.23 -19.66
CA VAL A 266 -8.02 -12.18 -20.96
C VAL A 266 -9.17 -11.17 -20.95
N ASN A 267 -9.88 -11.04 -19.83
CA ASN A 267 -10.98 -10.10 -19.62
C ASN A 267 -10.87 -9.44 -18.23
N LEU A 268 -11.28 -8.18 -18.10
CA LEU A 268 -11.31 -7.48 -16.80
C LEU A 268 -12.04 -8.27 -15.71
N SER A 269 -13.10 -9.01 -16.05
CA SER A 269 -13.88 -9.83 -15.12
C SER A 269 -13.05 -10.83 -14.31
N HIS A 270 -11.88 -11.27 -14.80
CA HIS A 270 -11.00 -12.18 -14.06
C HIS A 270 -10.28 -11.50 -12.87
N LEU A 271 -10.31 -10.16 -12.77
CA LEU A 271 -9.90 -9.43 -11.56
C LEU A 271 -10.92 -9.63 -10.42
N ALA A 272 -12.19 -9.85 -10.78
CA ALA A 272 -13.29 -10.16 -9.86
C ALA A 272 -13.50 -11.68 -9.70
N GLY A 273 -12.43 -12.41 -9.39
CA GLY A 273 -12.49 -13.83 -9.06
C GLY A 273 -13.27 -14.13 -7.77
N ALA A 274 -13.39 -15.42 -7.46
CA ALA A 274 -13.73 -15.88 -6.11
C ALA A 274 -12.48 -15.84 -5.21
N TYR A 275 -12.62 -16.01 -3.89
CA TYR A 275 -11.46 -16.22 -3.00
C TYR A 275 -10.64 -17.46 -3.44
N PRO A 276 -9.29 -17.42 -3.44
CA PRO A 276 -8.39 -16.32 -3.07
C PRO A 276 -7.91 -15.49 -4.28
N GLY A 277 -8.64 -15.50 -5.40
CA GLY A 277 -8.32 -14.78 -6.65
C GLY A 277 -9.08 -13.45 -6.83
N ASN A 278 -9.65 -12.90 -5.77
CA ASN A 278 -10.48 -11.69 -5.76
C ASN A 278 -9.63 -10.41 -5.63
N TYR A 279 -8.92 -10.03 -6.70
CA TYR A 279 -8.17 -8.77 -6.78
C TYR A 279 -9.09 -7.56 -6.57
N LEU A 280 -10.30 -7.60 -7.13
CA LEU A 280 -11.37 -6.62 -6.91
C LEU A 280 -12.65 -7.33 -6.46
N PRO A 281 -13.53 -6.68 -5.67
CA PRO A 281 -14.79 -7.28 -5.25
C PRO A 281 -15.75 -7.46 -6.43
N GLN A 282 -15.79 -6.46 -7.30
CA GLN A 282 -16.41 -6.49 -8.62
C GLN A 282 -15.62 -5.56 -9.56
N ILE A 283 -15.94 -5.58 -10.85
CA ILE A 283 -15.42 -4.58 -11.78
C ILE A 283 -16.26 -3.30 -11.60
N PRO A 284 -15.65 -2.11 -11.41
CA PRO A 284 -16.41 -0.87 -11.34
C PRO A 284 -17.30 -0.70 -12.58
N ALA A 285 -18.51 -0.18 -12.41
CA ALA A 285 -19.31 0.26 -13.54
C ALA A 285 -18.66 1.50 -14.19
N PRO A 286 -18.57 1.60 -15.53
CA PRO A 286 -18.20 2.85 -16.18
C PRO A 286 -19.19 3.95 -15.77
N PRO A 287 -18.73 5.13 -15.28
CA PRO A 287 -19.63 6.17 -14.80
C PRO A 287 -20.62 6.61 -15.88
N ALA A 288 -21.91 6.60 -15.52
CA ALA A 288 -23.01 6.70 -16.47
C ALA A 288 -22.97 7.98 -17.32
N ALA A 289 -22.41 9.08 -16.78
CA ALA A 289 -22.25 10.32 -17.55
C ALA A 289 -21.39 10.12 -18.80
N LEU A 290 -20.37 9.24 -18.75
CA LEU A 290 -19.50 8.93 -19.90
C LEU A 290 -20.25 8.25 -21.07
N GLY A 291 -21.42 7.65 -20.83
CA GLY A 291 -22.18 6.91 -21.85
C GLY A 291 -21.55 5.57 -22.23
N MET A 292 -20.55 5.11 -21.49
CA MET A 292 -19.81 3.86 -21.75
C MET A 292 -20.56 2.64 -21.18
N LYS A 293 -20.71 1.59 -22.00
CA LYS A 293 -21.29 0.30 -21.55
C LYS A 293 -20.27 -0.61 -20.86
N SER A 294 -18.99 -0.45 -21.18
CA SER A 294 -17.87 -1.21 -20.64
C SER A 294 -16.61 -0.34 -20.63
N TYR A 295 -15.63 -0.72 -19.81
CA TYR A 295 -14.30 -0.15 -19.93
C TYR A 295 -13.61 -0.64 -21.21
N LEU A 296 -12.90 0.28 -21.84
CA LEU A 296 -12.05 0.05 -22.99
C LEU A 296 -10.77 -0.66 -22.52
N TYR A 297 -10.84 -2.00 -22.47
CA TYR A 297 -9.76 -2.88 -22.02
C TYR A 297 -9.08 -3.55 -23.20
N ARG A 298 -7.74 -3.55 -23.22
CA ARG A 298 -6.97 -3.97 -24.39
C ARG A 298 -5.74 -4.79 -24.03
N PRO A 299 -5.51 -5.91 -24.73
CA PRO A 299 -4.24 -6.62 -24.69
C PRO A 299 -3.27 -6.50 -25.93
N ASP A 300 -3.30 -5.45 -26.82
CA ASP A 300 -2.50 -5.24 -28.11
C ASP A 300 -1.42 -4.05 -28.48
N LEU A 301 -1.00 -3.01 -27.69
CA LEU A 301 0.40 -2.38 -27.49
C LEU A 301 1.23 -2.28 -26.09
N PHE A 302 0.78 -2.55 -24.83
CA PHE A 302 1.53 -2.69 -23.51
C PHE A 302 2.89 -3.43 -23.48
N ARG A 303 3.64 -3.27 -22.38
CA ARG A 303 5.07 -3.60 -22.27
C ARG A 303 5.48 -4.10 -20.87
N PRO A 304 5.86 -5.38 -20.67
CA PRO A 304 6.40 -5.92 -19.40
C PRO A 304 7.55 -5.10 -18.79
N GLU A 305 8.47 -4.63 -19.63
CA GLU A 305 9.62 -3.79 -19.29
C GLU A 305 9.22 -2.38 -18.79
N ALA A 306 7.97 -1.99 -19.04
CA ALA A 306 7.35 -0.75 -18.59
C ALA A 306 5.95 -1.02 -18.03
N ALA A 307 5.80 -2.09 -17.23
CA ALA A 307 4.49 -2.68 -16.90
C ALA A 307 3.48 -1.67 -16.34
N TRP A 308 3.86 -0.84 -15.37
CA TRP A 308 2.96 0.20 -14.85
C TRP A 308 2.72 1.32 -15.87
N ALA A 309 3.78 1.90 -16.44
CA ALA A 309 3.68 3.02 -17.37
C ALA A 309 2.87 2.68 -18.63
N SER A 310 2.85 1.41 -19.06
CA SER A 310 2.05 0.94 -20.19
C SER A 310 0.64 0.48 -19.82
N ILE A 311 0.31 0.31 -18.53
CA ILE A 311 -1.07 0.05 -18.07
C ILE A 311 -2.00 1.24 -18.30
N ARG A 312 -1.48 2.47 -18.43
CA ARG A 312 -2.26 3.61 -18.95
C ARG A 312 -2.79 3.38 -20.38
N GLU A 313 -2.07 2.57 -21.17
CA GLU A 313 -2.46 2.17 -22.52
C GLU A 313 -3.31 0.88 -22.49
N VAL A 314 -3.33 0.12 -21.40
CA VAL A 314 -4.26 -1.02 -21.15
C VAL A 314 -5.67 -0.54 -20.84
N VAL A 315 -5.80 0.40 -19.91
CA VAL A 315 -7.06 1.06 -19.55
C VAL A 315 -6.81 2.56 -19.57
N PRO A 316 -7.12 3.25 -20.69
CA PRO A 316 -6.94 4.70 -20.80
C PRO A 316 -7.99 5.42 -19.96
N MET A 317 -7.64 6.62 -19.48
CA MET A 317 -8.66 7.50 -18.91
C MET A 317 -9.61 7.97 -20.03
N ALA A 318 -10.90 7.67 -19.87
CA ALA A 318 -11.90 7.96 -20.89
C ALA A 318 -12.53 9.33 -20.65
N GLY A 319 -12.30 10.26 -21.59
CA GLY A 319 -12.88 11.59 -21.61
C GLY A 319 -12.25 12.63 -20.69
N TYR A 320 -11.32 12.24 -19.83
CA TYR A 320 -10.52 13.15 -19.03
C TYR A 320 -9.04 13.04 -19.46
N PRO A 321 -8.25 14.14 -19.39
CA PRO A 321 -6.82 14.06 -19.65
C PRO A 321 -6.14 13.21 -18.57
N GLU A 322 -5.04 12.53 -18.91
CA GLU A 322 -4.22 11.88 -17.88
C GLU A 322 -3.71 12.94 -16.88
N PRO A 323 -3.69 12.64 -15.56
CA PRO A 323 -3.24 13.55 -14.52
C PRO A 323 -1.86 14.17 -14.74
N LEU A 324 -1.69 15.42 -14.29
CA LEU A 324 -0.42 16.16 -14.40
C LEU A 324 0.72 15.48 -13.63
N VAL A 325 0.44 15.03 -12.41
CA VAL A 325 1.27 14.08 -11.66
C VAL A 325 0.76 12.69 -12.02
N PRO A 326 1.55 11.81 -12.66
CA PRO A 326 1.10 10.47 -13.01
C PRO A 326 0.61 9.68 -11.81
N MET A 327 -0.37 8.81 -12.04
CA MET A 327 -0.72 7.77 -11.08
C MET A 327 0.46 6.80 -10.93
N GLU A 328 0.68 6.29 -9.72
CA GLU A 328 1.57 5.16 -9.42
C GLU A 328 0.76 4.00 -8.78
N PRO A 329 1.29 2.77 -8.70
CA PRO A 329 0.61 1.63 -8.07
C PRO A 329 0.13 1.97 -6.65
N LEU A 330 -1.00 1.39 -6.23
CA LEU A 330 -1.53 1.66 -4.90
C LEU A 330 -0.60 1.10 -3.83
N GLN A 331 -0.43 1.90 -2.77
CA GLN A 331 0.28 1.54 -1.55
C GLN A 331 -0.53 2.01 -0.33
N ILE A 332 -0.59 1.16 0.70
CA ILE A 332 -1.12 1.51 2.02
C ILE A 332 0.06 1.99 2.87
N TRP A 333 -0.07 3.14 3.51
CA TRP A 333 0.92 3.75 4.40
C TRP A 333 0.33 3.95 5.79
N LEU A 334 0.74 3.13 6.75
CA LEU A 334 0.38 3.24 8.17
C LEU A 334 1.43 4.07 8.91
N SER A 335 0.98 5.12 9.60
CA SER A 335 1.74 5.78 10.67
C SER A 335 1.15 5.36 12.02
N GLU A 336 1.95 4.65 12.81
CA GLU A 336 1.53 4.13 14.11
C GLU A 336 1.40 5.26 15.14
N SER A 337 2.42 6.12 15.23
CA SER A 337 2.46 7.36 16.04
C SER A 337 1.32 8.37 15.79
N THR A 338 0.51 8.23 14.73
CA THR A 338 -0.67 9.07 14.48
C THR A 338 -1.98 8.29 14.27
N HIS A 339 -1.99 6.98 14.52
CA HIS A 339 -3.16 6.10 14.31
C HIS A 339 -3.84 6.30 12.94
N THR A 340 -3.04 6.59 11.91
CA THR A 340 -3.54 7.04 10.61
C THR A 340 -2.99 6.16 9.50
N MET A 341 -3.90 5.64 8.68
CA MET A 341 -3.57 4.83 7.50
C MET A 341 -4.03 5.56 6.24
N ARG A 342 -3.07 5.84 5.35
CA ARG A 342 -3.31 6.51 4.06
C ARG A 342 -3.23 5.50 2.92
N LEU A 343 -4.15 5.62 1.95
CA LEU A 343 -4.00 5.00 0.64
C LEU A 343 -3.31 6.00 -0.28
N MET A 344 -2.18 5.61 -0.85
CA MET A 344 -1.32 6.45 -1.69
C MET A 344 -1.29 5.93 -3.14
N SER A 345 -1.15 6.86 -4.08
CA SER A 345 -0.72 6.62 -5.46
C SER A 345 0.44 7.56 -5.73
N GLY A 346 1.66 7.10 -5.46
CA GLY A 346 2.87 7.92 -5.49
C GLY A 346 2.80 9.02 -4.44
N SER A 347 2.99 10.28 -4.83
CA SER A 347 2.83 11.44 -3.93
C SER A 347 1.37 11.73 -3.55
N GLN A 348 0.40 11.18 -4.28
CA GLN A 348 -1.00 11.56 -4.15
C GLN A 348 -1.70 10.73 -3.06
N ILE A 349 -2.22 11.39 -2.03
CA ILE A 349 -3.13 10.77 -1.07
C ILE A 349 -4.46 10.52 -1.79
N VAL A 350 -4.88 9.25 -1.87
CA VAL A 350 -6.16 8.81 -2.45
C VAL A 350 -7.26 8.81 -1.38
N ARG A 351 -6.92 8.31 -0.19
CA ARG A 351 -7.76 8.30 1.02
C ARG A 351 -6.89 8.40 2.28
N SER A 352 -7.46 8.93 3.35
CA SER A 352 -6.91 8.86 4.71
C SER A 352 -7.97 8.30 5.67
N TYR A 353 -7.56 7.43 6.59
CA TYR A 353 -8.43 6.79 7.56
C TYR A 353 -7.80 6.77 8.96
N PRO A 354 -8.56 7.03 10.04
CA PRO A 354 -8.14 6.67 11.39
C PRO A 354 -8.23 5.15 11.56
N VAL A 355 -7.31 4.57 12.34
CA VAL A 355 -7.22 3.12 12.59
C VAL A 355 -6.94 2.80 14.06
N GLY A 356 -7.30 1.60 14.50
CA GLY A 356 -6.78 1.00 15.73
C GLY A 356 -5.55 0.14 15.43
N ILE A 357 -4.56 0.10 16.32
CA ILE A 357 -3.30 -0.65 16.12
C ILE A 357 -2.95 -1.54 17.32
N GLY A 358 -1.86 -2.29 17.21
CA GLY A 358 -1.32 -3.15 18.26
C GLY A 358 -0.80 -2.36 19.46
N LYS A 359 -1.12 -2.84 20.67
CA LYS A 359 -0.54 -2.30 21.91
C LYS A 359 0.97 -2.56 21.97
N ASN A 360 1.71 -1.66 22.62
CA ASN A 360 3.15 -1.83 22.89
C ASN A 360 4.03 -2.10 21.64
N GLY A 361 3.67 -1.56 20.47
CA GLY A 361 4.42 -1.82 19.22
C GLY A 361 4.28 -3.27 18.72
N SER A 362 3.11 -3.89 18.94
CA SER A 362 2.81 -5.24 18.42
C SER A 362 2.29 -5.24 16.98
N THR A 363 1.88 -4.09 16.44
CA THR A 363 1.80 -3.96 14.97
C THR A 363 3.24 -3.90 14.45
N PRO A 364 3.61 -4.69 13.42
CA PRO A 364 5.00 -4.84 13.05
C PRO A 364 5.41 -3.78 12.02
N GLU A 365 6.36 -2.91 12.38
CA GLU A 365 7.00 -2.01 11.42
C GLU A 365 7.66 -2.78 10.27
N GLY A 366 7.43 -2.35 9.04
CA GLY A 366 7.95 -3.02 7.86
C GLY A 366 7.23 -2.67 6.58
N TYR A 367 7.49 -3.49 5.57
CA TYR A 367 6.92 -3.40 4.24
C TYR A 367 6.41 -4.81 3.90
N TYR A 368 5.14 -4.88 3.50
CA TYR A 368 4.36 -6.09 3.30
C TYR A 368 3.51 -5.97 2.03
N THR A 369 2.73 -6.99 1.69
CA THR A 369 1.70 -6.94 0.66
C THR A 369 0.42 -7.60 1.13
N ILE A 370 -0.74 -7.16 0.63
CA ILE A 370 -2.00 -7.86 0.86
C ILE A 370 -1.91 -9.25 0.22
N LEU A 371 -1.86 -10.30 1.05
CA LEU A 371 -1.73 -11.70 0.64
C LEU A 371 -3.10 -12.31 0.29
N GLN A 372 -4.15 -11.91 1.02
CA GLN A 372 -5.51 -12.45 0.89
C GLN A 372 -6.54 -11.35 1.16
N LYS A 373 -7.70 -11.43 0.49
CA LYS A 373 -8.87 -10.56 0.70
C LYS A 373 -10.10 -11.41 1.05
N ILE A 374 -10.67 -11.22 2.23
CA ILE A 374 -11.75 -12.03 2.79
C ILE A 374 -13.00 -11.17 2.98
N ASN A 375 -14.12 -11.61 2.41
CA ASN A 375 -15.45 -11.07 2.70
C ASN A 375 -16.03 -11.76 3.95
N HIS A 376 -16.67 -11.01 4.84
CA HIS A 376 -17.24 -11.47 6.11
C HIS A 376 -16.35 -12.48 6.89
N PRO A 377 -15.10 -12.09 7.25
CA PRO A 377 -14.14 -12.99 7.89
C PRO A 377 -14.62 -13.50 9.25
N ARG A 378 -14.90 -14.81 9.33
CA ARG A 378 -15.33 -15.45 10.59
C ARG A 378 -14.20 -15.43 11.63
N GLY A 379 -14.51 -14.96 12.82
CA GLY A 379 -13.63 -15.00 13.99
C GLY A 379 -14.43 -15.25 15.28
N HIS A 380 -13.76 -15.19 16.43
CA HIS A 380 -14.44 -15.03 17.72
C HIS A 380 -15.30 -13.76 17.66
N ASP A 381 -16.55 -13.83 18.11
CA ASP A 381 -17.49 -12.72 18.34
C ASP A 381 -17.64 -11.71 17.19
N ASN A 382 -17.41 -12.15 15.95
CA ASN A 382 -17.39 -11.33 14.73
C ASN A 382 -16.43 -10.12 14.79
N ILE A 383 -15.37 -10.27 15.58
CA ILE A 383 -14.43 -9.21 15.97
C ILE A 383 -13.72 -8.53 14.78
N TYR A 384 -13.59 -9.24 13.65
CA TYR A 384 -12.94 -8.77 12.43
C TYR A 384 -13.84 -7.90 11.53
N GLY A 385 -15.11 -7.69 11.90
CA GLY A 385 -16.04 -6.85 11.15
C GLY A 385 -16.38 -7.39 9.76
N THR A 386 -16.65 -6.49 8.82
CA THR A 386 -17.26 -6.84 7.52
C THR A 386 -16.26 -7.32 6.46
N ARG A 387 -15.01 -6.88 6.49
CA ARG A 387 -13.95 -7.25 5.54
C ARG A 387 -12.61 -7.47 6.27
N GLY A 388 -11.77 -8.34 5.72
CA GLY A 388 -10.41 -8.57 6.23
C GLY A 388 -9.40 -8.76 5.10
N MET A 389 -8.18 -8.26 5.33
CA MET A 389 -7.09 -8.25 4.35
C MET A 389 -5.78 -8.65 5.04
N VAL A 390 -5.37 -9.90 4.87
CA VAL A 390 -4.15 -10.44 5.49
C VAL A 390 -2.94 -9.84 4.80
N PHE A 391 -1.97 -9.33 5.57
CA PHE A 391 -0.70 -8.80 5.03
C PHE A 391 0.55 -9.54 5.51
N GLN A 392 0.43 -10.43 6.50
CA GLN A 392 1.52 -11.32 6.91
C GLN A 392 0.99 -12.69 7.36
N SER A 393 1.64 -13.77 6.92
CA SER A 393 1.19 -15.15 7.14
C SER A 393 1.10 -15.59 8.61
N SER A 394 1.76 -14.85 9.51
CA SER A 394 1.73 -15.04 10.97
C SER A 394 0.44 -14.54 11.64
N GLY A 395 -0.55 -14.09 10.87
CA GLY A 395 -1.88 -13.72 11.37
C GLY A 395 -2.09 -12.22 11.56
N TYR A 396 -1.36 -11.37 10.81
CA TYR A 396 -1.60 -9.93 10.78
C TYR A 396 -2.49 -9.55 9.60
N ALA A 397 -3.53 -8.77 9.88
CA ALA A 397 -4.50 -8.30 8.89
C ALA A 397 -4.92 -6.84 9.15
N ILE A 398 -5.33 -6.16 8.08
CA ILE A 398 -6.17 -4.97 8.13
C ILE A 398 -7.62 -5.45 8.05
N HIS A 399 -8.46 -5.12 9.03
CA HIS A 399 -9.84 -5.62 9.08
C HIS A 399 -10.81 -4.61 9.70
N GLY A 400 -12.12 -4.86 9.57
CA GLY A 400 -13.18 -4.06 10.20
C GLY A 400 -13.23 -4.21 11.73
N THR A 401 -14.32 -3.83 12.39
CA THR A 401 -14.48 -4.13 13.82
C THR A 401 -15.94 -4.08 14.28
N ASN A 402 -16.23 -4.83 15.34
CA ASN A 402 -17.42 -4.68 16.18
C ASN A 402 -17.22 -3.67 17.35
N HIS A 403 -15.97 -3.23 17.58
CA HIS A 403 -15.56 -2.26 18.61
C HIS A 403 -15.10 -0.93 17.97
N PRO A 404 -16.01 -0.11 17.40
CA PRO A 404 -15.65 1.15 16.74
C PRO A 404 -14.91 2.14 17.65
N GLU A 405 -15.10 2.05 18.96
CA GLU A 405 -14.37 2.82 19.98
C GLU A 405 -12.87 2.48 20.08
N SER A 406 -12.43 1.38 19.46
CA SER A 406 -11.00 1.00 19.41
C SER A 406 -10.20 1.67 18.30
N ILE A 407 -10.85 2.47 17.44
CA ILE A 407 -10.21 3.23 16.38
C ILE A 407 -9.58 4.50 16.95
N GLY A 408 -8.33 4.81 16.57
CA GLY A 408 -7.53 5.85 17.21
C GLY A 408 -6.83 5.39 18.49
N SER A 409 -6.72 4.08 18.74
CA SER A 409 -6.13 3.51 19.96
C SER A 409 -5.20 2.32 19.69
N SER A 410 -4.17 2.16 20.52
CA SER A 410 -3.23 1.02 20.48
C SER A 410 -3.67 -0.10 21.43
N VAL A 411 -4.69 -0.86 21.05
CA VAL A 411 -5.33 -1.88 21.90
C VAL A 411 -5.26 -3.31 21.37
N SER A 412 -4.87 -3.51 20.11
CA SER A 412 -4.88 -4.84 19.51
C SER A 412 -3.67 -5.70 19.91
N LEU A 413 -3.68 -6.98 19.52
CA LEU A 413 -2.50 -7.86 19.59
C LEU A 413 -1.56 -7.74 18.39
N GLY A 414 -1.84 -6.81 17.45
CA GLY A 414 -0.98 -6.49 16.31
C GLY A 414 -1.71 -6.16 15.00
N CYS A 415 -2.96 -6.58 14.84
CA CYS A 415 -3.77 -6.27 13.66
C CYS A 415 -4.24 -4.81 13.62
N ILE A 416 -4.48 -4.32 12.40
CA ILE A 416 -4.92 -2.96 12.11
C ILE A 416 -6.45 -2.96 11.99
N ARG A 417 -7.13 -2.28 12.92
CA ARG A 417 -8.59 -2.18 12.97
C ARG A 417 -9.08 -0.95 12.22
N MET A 418 -10.21 -1.06 11.54
CA MET A 418 -10.89 0.04 10.84
C MET A 418 -12.39 0.05 11.17
N TYR A 419 -13.04 1.20 11.00
CA TYR A 419 -14.51 1.23 10.86
C TYR A 419 -14.95 0.38 9.66
N ASN A 420 -16.08 -0.32 9.76
CA ASN A 420 -16.53 -1.26 8.72
C ASN A 420 -16.67 -0.60 7.33
N ALA A 421 -17.35 0.56 7.24
CA ALA A 421 -17.45 1.33 5.99
C ALA A 421 -16.09 1.77 5.41
N ALA A 422 -15.08 1.99 6.26
CA ALA A 422 -13.74 2.41 5.83
C ALA A 422 -12.90 1.21 5.33
N VAL A 423 -13.04 0.01 5.94
CA VAL A 423 -12.43 -1.19 5.37
C VAL A 423 -13.14 -1.64 4.09
N GLU A 424 -14.45 -1.42 3.95
CA GLU A 424 -15.20 -1.68 2.73
C GLU A 424 -14.73 -0.79 1.56
N GLU A 425 -14.51 0.51 1.79
CA GLU A 425 -13.91 1.40 0.81
C GLU A 425 -12.46 0.96 0.47
N LEU A 426 -11.62 0.70 1.48
CA LEU A 426 -10.24 0.26 1.22
C LEU A 426 -10.18 -1.07 0.45
N TYR A 427 -11.00 -2.05 0.81
CA TYR A 427 -11.16 -3.36 0.15
C TYR A 427 -11.65 -3.23 -1.30
N SER A 428 -12.29 -2.11 -1.64
CA SER A 428 -12.72 -1.79 -3.00
C SER A 428 -11.58 -1.25 -3.86
N PHE A 429 -10.71 -0.41 -3.28
CA PHE A 429 -9.51 0.10 -3.96
C PHE A 429 -8.39 -0.93 -4.11
N VAL A 430 -8.05 -1.66 -3.04
CA VAL A 430 -6.80 -2.43 -2.99
C VAL A 430 -6.96 -3.86 -3.50
N SER A 431 -5.89 -4.38 -4.10
CA SER A 431 -5.85 -5.75 -4.62
C SER A 431 -4.86 -6.58 -3.83
N ILE A 432 -4.96 -7.91 -3.96
CA ILE A 432 -3.89 -8.82 -3.57
C ILE A 432 -2.60 -8.36 -4.26
N GLY A 433 -1.52 -8.20 -3.51
CA GLY A 433 -0.27 -7.59 -3.95
C GLY A 433 -0.14 -6.08 -3.76
N THR A 434 -1.18 -5.36 -3.33
CA THR A 434 -1.03 -3.96 -2.90
C THR A 434 -0.11 -3.91 -1.68
N GLU A 435 0.88 -3.03 -1.71
CA GLU A 435 1.90 -2.91 -0.66
C GLU A 435 1.33 -2.27 0.61
N VAL A 436 1.83 -2.67 1.77
CA VAL A 436 1.53 -2.09 3.09
C VAL A 436 2.84 -1.69 3.74
N ILE A 437 3.03 -0.40 3.97
CA ILE A 437 4.22 0.20 4.58
C ILE A 437 3.81 0.68 5.97
N ALA A 438 4.28 0.00 7.02
CA ALA A 438 4.04 0.33 8.41
C ALA A 438 5.30 0.93 9.03
N SER A 439 5.15 2.10 9.67
CA SER A 439 6.24 2.70 10.44
C SER A 439 5.73 3.57 11.59
N ASP A 440 6.50 3.63 12.68
CA ASP A 440 6.28 4.58 13.76
C ASP A 440 6.94 5.94 13.51
N ALA A 441 7.75 6.07 12.44
CA ALA A 441 8.42 7.30 12.04
C ALA A 441 7.47 8.51 12.08
N PRO A 442 7.79 9.61 12.80
CA PRO A 442 6.88 10.72 13.03
C PRO A 442 6.36 11.36 11.73
N ALA A 443 5.11 11.07 11.41
CA ALA A 443 4.36 11.76 10.37
C ALA A 443 3.46 12.83 11.01
N PRO A 444 3.26 13.99 10.39
CA PRO A 444 2.19 14.89 10.80
C PRO A 444 0.82 14.23 10.54
N ALA A 445 -0.10 14.31 11.49
CA ALA A 445 -1.47 13.86 11.31
C ALA A 445 -2.19 14.76 10.28
N LEU A 446 -2.41 14.24 9.08
CA LEU A 446 -2.92 15.04 7.96
C LEU A 446 -4.45 15.11 7.97
N LEU A 447 -4.99 16.33 8.09
CA LEU A 447 -6.42 16.64 7.94
C LEU A 447 -6.85 16.57 6.47
N TRP A 448 -6.75 15.38 5.89
CA TRP A 448 -7.20 15.10 4.52
C TRP A 448 -8.72 15.03 4.44
N SER A 449 -9.26 15.47 3.30
CA SER A 449 -10.70 15.42 3.03
C SER A 449 -10.96 14.43 1.90
N ASN A 450 -11.35 13.21 2.25
CA ASN A 450 -11.71 12.17 1.28
C ASN A 450 -12.85 12.64 0.35
N PRO A 451 -12.84 12.23 -0.93
CA PRO A 451 -13.99 12.25 -1.84
C PRO A 451 -15.18 11.42 -1.34
N ALA A 452 -16.24 11.34 -2.15
CA ALA A 452 -17.37 10.47 -1.85
C ALA A 452 -16.94 9.00 -1.72
N PRO A 453 -17.57 8.18 -0.85
CA PRO A 453 -17.17 6.79 -0.63
C PRO A 453 -17.19 5.94 -1.91
N PHE A 454 -16.07 5.29 -2.23
CA PHE A 454 -15.93 4.36 -3.34
C PHE A 454 -16.02 2.91 -2.85
N VAL A 455 -17.25 2.38 -2.81
CA VAL A 455 -17.50 0.99 -2.39
C VAL A 455 -17.94 0.14 -3.59
N LEU A 456 -17.27 -1.00 -3.76
CA LEU A 456 -17.58 -2.06 -4.71
C LEU A 456 -18.20 -3.23 -3.95
N GLU A 457 -19.31 -3.76 -4.44
CA GLU A 457 -20.03 -4.85 -3.79
C GLU A 457 -19.18 -6.13 -3.75
N ALA A 458 -18.98 -6.68 -2.54
CA ALA A 458 -18.22 -7.91 -2.31
C ALA A 458 -19.17 -9.11 -2.28
N ARG A 459 -18.84 -10.14 -3.04
CA ARG A 459 -19.75 -11.25 -3.35
C ARG A 459 -19.61 -12.41 -2.36
N PRO A 460 -20.62 -13.31 -2.23
CA PRO A 460 -20.54 -14.49 -1.37
C PRO A 460 -19.38 -15.44 -1.72
N GLN A 461 -18.91 -15.44 -2.97
CA GLN A 461 -17.76 -16.26 -3.40
C GLN A 461 -16.40 -15.71 -2.92
N GLU A 462 -16.39 -14.56 -2.24
CA GLU A 462 -15.23 -14.00 -1.54
C GLU A 462 -15.23 -14.33 -0.03
N GLU A 463 -16.29 -14.99 0.45
CA GLU A 463 -16.39 -15.49 1.82
C GLU A 463 -15.73 -16.86 1.95
N THR A 464 -15.25 -17.17 3.16
CA THR A 464 -14.62 -18.44 3.49
C THR A 464 -15.38 -19.13 4.63
N PRO A 465 -16.64 -19.57 4.43
CA PRO A 465 -17.53 -19.98 5.52
C PRO A 465 -17.03 -21.16 6.35
N GLN A 466 -16.13 -21.98 5.80
CA GLN A 466 -15.51 -23.13 6.47
C GLN A 466 -14.21 -22.79 7.24
N ILE A 467 -13.73 -21.55 7.15
CA ILE A 467 -12.51 -21.08 7.84
C ILE A 467 -12.94 -20.18 9.01
N VAL A 468 -12.32 -20.39 10.18
CA VAL A 468 -12.41 -19.47 11.33
C VAL A 468 -11.02 -18.93 11.59
N TYR A 469 -10.83 -17.63 11.38
CA TYR A 469 -9.55 -16.97 11.52
C TYR A 469 -9.17 -16.74 12.98
N ARG A 470 -7.86 -16.68 13.23
CA ARG A 470 -7.24 -16.36 14.52
C ARG A 470 -6.16 -15.31 14.32
N TRP A 471 -6.53 -14.21 13.65
CA TRP A 471 -5.67 -13.04 13.50
C TRP A 471 -5.44 -12.35 14.85
N LEU A 472 -4.29 -11.67 14.97
CA LEU A 472 -3.77 -11.06 16.19
C LEU A 472 -4.53 -9.78 16.56
N HIS A 473 -5.78 -9.93 17.02
CA HIS A 473 -6.68 -8.85 17.41
C HIS A 473 -6.63 -8.53 18.90
#